data_AF-A0A8D0S4N0-F1
#
_entry.id   AF-A0A8D0S4N0-F1
#
_cell.length_a   1.000
_cell.length_b   1.000
_cell.length_c   1.000
_cell.angle_alpha   90.00
_cell.angle_beta   90.00
_cell.angle_gamma   90.00
#
_symmetry.space_group_name_H-M   'P 1'
#
loop_
_entity.id
_entity.type
_entity.pdbx_description
1 polymer ?
#
loop_
_entity_poly.entity_id
_entity_poly.type
_entity_poly.pdbx_seq_one_letter_code
_entity_poly.pdbx_strand_id
1 'polypeptide(L)'
;MKCLNLQDHQAKTHNYQKGLAYLKNRATTSQNQTLHSQKMKRKNTQTDNKRRPPNQKKKGRMENHRINWNTRFKVAINNQLSIITFNVNGLNAPIKRYKVAEWIKRQKPSICCLQETHLRTKDTYRLKVKGWEKIFHANRHDRKAGIAILISDKIDFKTKDIKKDKEGHYLMIKGSIQGEDDTIVNIYAPNTGAPRYIQQILTDIKGEIDGNTIRVGDLNTPLTPMDRSSRQKTNKATEILKETIEKLDLI
;
A
#
# COMPACT_ATOMS: atom_id res chain seq x y z
N MET A 1 27.69 54.35 16.85
CA MET A 1 27.99 53.15 17.66
C MET A 1 26.67 52.54 18.09
N LYS A 2 26.31 51.34 17.61
CA LYS A 2 25.12 50.60 18.11
C LYS A 2 25.59 49.66 19.21
N CYS A 3 25.13 49.90 20.44
CA CYS A 3 25.28 48.95 21.55
C CYS A 3 24.45 47.69 21.25
N LEU A 4 25.08 46.53 21.41
CA LEU A 4 24.46 45.21 21.26
C LEU A 4 23.67 44.86 22.53
N ASN A 5 22.42 44.46 22.33
CA ASN A 5 21.48 44.07 23.38
C ASN A 5 21.92 42.73 24.03
N LEU A 6 22.20 42.74 25.34
CA LEU A 6 22.64 41.58 26.11
C LEU A 6 21.63 40.40 26.12
N GLN A 7 20.36 40.64 25.77
CA GLN A 7 19.29 39.63 25.80
C GLN A 7 19.35 38.66 24.61
N ASP A 8 19.82 39.09 23.43
CA ASP A 8 19.96 38.22 22.25
C ASP A 8 21.09 37.20 22.40
N HIS A 9 22.11 37.53 23.21
CA HIS A 9 23.24 36.64 23.47
C HIS A 9 22.88 35.51 24.44
N GLN A 10 21.92 35.74 25.36
CA GLN A 10 21.43 34.72 26.31
C GLN A 10 20.44 33.74 25.65
N ALA A 11 19.62 34.19 24.69
CA ALA A 11 18.73 33.33 23.93
C ALA A 11 19.48 32.38 22.96
N LYS A 12 20.58 32.85 22.37
CA LYS A 12 21.44 32.05 21.49
C LYS A 12 22.23 30.97 22.24
N THR A 13 22.71 31.26 23.46
CA THR A 13 23.43 30.27 24.29
C THR A 13 22.50 29.17 24.82
N HIS A 14 21.25 29.49 25.16
CA HIS A 14 20.26 28.50 25.60
C HIS A 14 19.86 27.49 24.51
N ASN A 15 19.70 27.95 23.26
CA ASN A 15 19.38 27.08 22.12
C ASN A 15 20.57 26.19 21.70
N TYR A 16 21.81 26.69 21.82
CA TYR A 16 23.01 25.88 21.55
C TYR A 16 23.19 24.74 22.56
N GLN A 17 22.91 24.98 23.86
CA GLN A 17 22.97 23.93 24.88
C GLN A 17 21.86 22.88 24.75
N LYS A 18 20.65 23.26 24.33
CA LYS A 18 19.57 22.30 23.99
C LYS A 18 19.92 21.43 22.77
N GLY A 19 20.58 21.99 21.77
CA GLY A 19 21.08 21.24 20.61
C GLY A 19 22.14 20.19 20.98
N LEU A 20 23.07 20.52 21.88
CA LEU A 20 24.10 19.60 22.36
C LEU A 20 23.53 18.47 23.25
N ALA A 21 22.49 18.74 24.04
CA ALA A 21 21.79 17.71 24.82
C ALA A 21 21.02 16.71 23.92
N TYR A 22 20.41 17.18 22.83
CA TYR A 22 19.74 16.32 21.84
C TYR A 22 20.73 15.42 21.08
N LEU A 23 21.90 15.94 20.69
CA LEU A 23 22.94 15.17 20.01
C LEU A 23 23.60 14.12 20.93
N LYS A 24 23.81 14.44 22.22
CA LYS A 24 24.33 13.47 23.22
C LYS A 24 23.35 12.30 23.46
N ASN A 25 22.04 12.55 23.52
CA ASN A 25 21.03 11.48 23.69
C ASN A 25 20.88 10.57 22.44
N ARG A 26 21.16 11.11 21.24
CA ARG A 26 21.16 10.31 20.00
C ARG A 26 22.39 9.40 19.91
N ALA A 27 23.54 9.84 20.41
CA ALA A 27 24.78 9.04 20.45
C ALA A 27 24.72 7.86 21.43
N THR A 28 24.16 8.05 22.62
CA THR A 28 23.97 6.98 23.62
C THR A 28 22.92 5.94 23.21
N THR A 29 21.88 6.36 22.46
CA THR A 29 20.88 5.43 21.91
C THR A 29 21.44 4.56 20.77
N SER A 30 22.32 5.12 19.93
CA SER A 30 23.02 4.40 18.85
C SER A 30 24.01 3.36 19.37
N GLN A 31 24.76 3.68 20.44
CA GLN A 31 25.68 2.73 21.09
C GLN A 31 24.94 1.56 21.76
N ASN A 32 23.80 1.82 22.42
CA ASN A 32 22.98 0.77 23.06
C ASN A 32 22.31 -0.18 22.05
N GLN A 33 21.89 0.31 20.87
CA GLN A 33 21.36 -0.55 19.80
C GLN A 33 22.46 -1.42 19.16
N THR A 34 23.69 -0.92 19.06
CA THR A 34 24.84 -1.67 18.54
C THR A 34 25.25 -2.80 19.49
N LEU A 35 25.26 -2.55 20.81
CA LEU A 35 25.57 -3.56 21.84
C LEU A 35 24.52 -4.67 21.91
N HIS A 36 23.23 -4.35 21.69
CA HIS A 36 22.15 -5.33 21.70
C HIS A 36 22.17 -6.25 20.48
N SER A 37 22.52 -5.72 19.30
CA SER A 37 22.70 -6.50 18.07
C SER A 37 23.90 -7.47 18.16
N GLN A 38 24.99 -7.07 18.81
CA GLN A 38 26.14 -7.95 19.08
C GLN A 38 25.84 -9.06 20.11
N LYS A 39 24.99 -8.79 21.10
CA LYS A 39 24.50 -9.83 22.05
C LYS A 39 23.58 -10.87 21.41
N MET A 40 22.80 -10.48 20.39
CA MET A 40 21.93 -11.42 19.65
C MET A 40 22.69 -12.32 18.67
N LYS A 41 23.84 -11.88 18.13
CA LYS A 41 24.69 -12.69 17.24
C LYS A 41 25.50 -13.77 17.95
N ARG A 42 25.69 -13.69 19.27
CA ARG A 42 26.44 -14.68 20.08
C ARG A 42 25.62 -15.90 20.55
N LYS A 43 24.32 -15.98 20.24
CA LYS A 43 23.44 -17.08 20.71
C LYS A 43 23.16 -18.20 19.70
N ASN A 44 23.74 -18.16 18.49
CA ASN A 44 23.59 -19.22 17.50
C ASN A 44 24.90 -19.99 17.29
N THR A 45 25.26 -20.83 18.26
CA THR A 45 26.23 -21.94 18.08
C THR A 45 26.13 -22.89 19.28
N GLN A 46 25.35 -23.98 19.16
CA GLN A 46 25.71 -25.31 19.68
C GLN A 46 24.70 -26.39 19.26
N THR A 47 25.24 -27.58 19.01
CA THR A 47 24.74 -28.70 18.21
C THR A 47 24.25 -29.90 19.04
N ASP A 48 23.37 -30.69 18.42
CA ASP A 48 23.14 -32.16 18.46
C ASP A 48 22.85 -32.94 19.77
N ASN A 49 21.72 -33.68 19.79
CA ASN A 49 21.73 -35.16 19.70
C ASN A 49 20.34 -35.85 19.56
N LYS A 50 20.35 -37.05 18.95
CA LYS A 50 19.25 -37.92 18.44
C LYS A 50 18.53 -38.78 19.51
N ARG A 51 17.24 -39.15 19.24
CA ARG A 51 16.64 -40.53 19.20
C ARG A 51 15.08 -40.51 18.99
N ARG A 52 14.51 -41.55 18.37
CA ARG A 52 13.08 -41.82 17.94
C ARG A 52 12.73 -43.30 18.33
N PRO A 53 11.47 -43.82 18.19
CA PRO A 53 10.15 -43.50 18.78
C PRO A 53 9.44 -44.78 19.37
N PRO A 54 8.11 -44.84 19.68
CA PRO A 54 7.11 -45.18 18.64
C PRO A 54 5.66 -44.62 18.77
N ASN A 55 4.95 -44.62 17.62
CA ASN A 55 3.50 -44.71 17.30
C ASN A 55 2.47 -43.70 17.85
N GLN A 56 1.93 -42.78 17.03
CA GLN A 56 0.86 -42.89 15.99
C GLN A 56 -0.58 -42.70 16.53
N LYS A 57 -1.08 -41.45 16.46
CA LYS A 57 -2.49 -41.12 16.19
C LYS A 57 -2.54 -39.93 15.22
N LYS A 58 -2.99 -40.16 14.00
CA LYS A 58 -3.18 -39.12 12.97
C LYS A 58 -4.37 -38.22 13.36
N LYS A 59 -4.09 -36.98 13.79
CA LYS A 59 -5.05 -35.86 13.80
C LYS A 59 -4.64 -34.91 12.68
N GLY A 60 -5.52 -34.72 11.70
CA GLY A 60 -5.28 -33.87 10.53
C GLY A 60 -4.83 -32.47 10.94
N ARG A 61 -3.60 -32.11 10.56
CA ARG A 61 -3.04 -30.78 10.74
C ARG A 61 -3.63 -29.90 9.65
N MET A 62 -4.52 -28.98 10.02
CA MET A 62 -4.94 -27.90 9.12
C MET A 62 -3.68 -27.13 8.69
N GLU A 63 -3.44 -27.14 7.39
CA GLU A 63 -2.32 -26.46 6.77
C GLU A 63 -2.54 -24.94 6.87
N ASN A 64 -1.69 -24.30 7.68
CA ASN A 64 -1.67 -22.86 7.85
C ASN A 64 -1.35 -22.20 6.50
N HIS A 65 -2.39 -21.79 5.80
CA HIS A 65 -2.28 -20.90 4.65
C HIS A 65 -1.75 -19.54 5.15
N ARG A 66 -0.43 -19.41 5.17
CA ARG A 66 0.27 -18.14 5.29
C ARG A 66 -0.15 -17.28 4.09
N ILE A 67 -0.99 -16.29 4.34
CA ILE A 67 -1.28 -15.24 3.37
C ILE A 67 0.04 -14.55 3.07
N ASN A 68 0.51 -14.69 1.83
CA ASN A 68 1.69 -14.03 1.34
C ASN A 68 1.38 -12.54 1.12
N TRP A 69 2.22 -11.65 1.64
CA TRP A 69 2.01 -10.18 1.65
C TRP A 69 2.92 -9.44 0.66
N ASN A 70 3.34 -10.09 -0.42
CA ASN A 70 4.52 -9.68 -1.20
C ASN A 70 4.42 -8.41 -2.08
N THR A 71 3.31 -7.70 -2.12
CA THR A 71 3.27 -6.40 -2.85
C THR A 71 2.46 -5.37 -2.05
N ARG A 72 3.15 -4.51 -1.29
CA ARG A 72 2.55 -3.44 -0.49
C ARG A 72 3.27 -2.14 -0.81
N PHE A 73 2.55 -1.20 -1.41
CA PHE A 73 3.04 0.16 -1.58
C PHE A 73 2.23 1.11 -0.68
N LYS A 74 2.94 1.91 0.12
CA LYS A 74 2.37 3.04 0.87
C LYS A 74 2.71 4.30 0.09
N VAL A 75 1.69 5.01 -0.39
CA VAL A 75 1.87 6.32 -1.00
C VAL A 75 1.43 7.34 0.05
N ALA A 76 2.36 8.20 0.46
CA ALA A 76 2.07 9.32 1.35
C ALA A 76 1.87 10.56 0.49
N ILE A 77 0.65 11.09 0.48
CA ILE A 77 0.30 12.34 -0.21
C ILE A 77 0.05 13.40 0.87
N ASN A 78 1.04 14.27 1.08
CA ASN A 78 1.04 15.35 2.08
C ASN A 78 0.90 14.90 3.55
N ASN A 79 1.23 15.78 4.51
CA ASN A 79 1.35 15.45 5.95
C ASN A 79 0.05 14.94 6.64
N GLN A 80 -1.08 14.73 5.93
CA GLN A 80 -2.37 14.31 6.51
C GLN A 80 -3.13 13.19 5.76
N LEU A 81 -2.80 12.83 4.51
CA LEU A 81 -3.51 11.76 3.78
C LEU A 81 -2.58 10.56 3.51
N SER A 82 -3.01 9.38 3.98
CA SER A 82 -2.25 8.14 3.82
C SER A 82 -3.00 7.16 2.92
N ILE A 83 -2.33 6.65 1.89
CA ILE A 83 -2.92 5.72 0.93
C ILE A 83 -2.17 4.39 0.98
N ILE A 84 -2.95 3.30 1.03
CA ILE A 84 -2.45 1.93 0.95
C ILE A 84 -3.07 1.24 -0.25
N THR A 85 -2.23 0.64 -1.08
CA THR A 85 -2.68 -0.33 -2.09
C THR A 85 -2.27 -1.74 -1.67
N PHE A 86 -3.17 -2.71 -1.84
CA PHE A 86 -2.92 -4.09 -1.43
C PHE A 86 -3.70 -5.13 -2.24
N ASN A 87 -2.98 -6.00 -2.95
CA ASN A 87 -3.55 -7.17 -3.57
C ASN A 87 -3.89 -8.22 -2.49
N VAL A 88 -5.19 -8.47 -2.25
CA VAL A 88 -5.66 -9.34 -1.18
C VAL A 88 -5.74 -10.81 -1.59
N ASN A 89 -5.63 -11.15 -2.88
CA ASN A 89 -5.74 -12.53 -3.41
C ASN A 89 -6.96 -13.29 -2.85
N GLY A 90 -8.14 -12.67 -2.93
CA GLY A 90 -9.44 -13.23 -2.59
C GLY A 90 -9.92 -12.95 -1.16
N LEU A 91 -11.17 -12.53 -1.04
CA LEU A 91 -11.87 -12.21 0.21
C LEU A 91 -13.12 -13.08 0.44
N ASN A 92 -13.21 -14.24 -0.22
CA ASN A 92 -14.37 -15.13 -0.08
C ASN A 92 -14.44 -15.82 1.30
N ALA A 93 -13.28 -16.11 1.91
CA ALA A 93 -13.19 -16.76 3.22
C ALA A 93 -13.44 -15.75 4.37
N PRO A 94 -14.37 -16.02 5.31
CA PRO A 94 -14.67 -15.12 6.43
C PRO A 94 -13.46 -14.77 7.30
N ILE A 95 -12.63 -15.77 7.63
CA ILE A 95 -11.43 -15.58 8.46
C ILE A 95 -10.44 -14.61 7.78
N LYS A 96 -10.29 -14.71 6.46
CA LYS A 96 -9.40 -13.82 5.71
C LYS A 96 -9.93 -12.39 5.69
N ARG A 97 -11.24 -12.19 5.49
CA ARG A 97 -11.88 -10.87 5.59
C ARG A 97 -11.63 -10.22 6.95
N TYR A 98 -11.82 -10.96 8.03
CA TYR A 98 -11.54 -10.47 9.38
C TYR A 98 -10.07 -10.03 9.54
N LYS A 99 -9.12 -10.86 9.12
CA LYS A 99 -7.68 -10.54 9.21
C LYS A 99 -7.31 -9.29 8.41
N VAL A 100 -7.85 -9.14 7.20
CA VAL A 100 -7.64 -7.96 6.35
C VAL A 100 -8.25 -6.71 6.99
N ALA A 101 -9.49 -6.79 7.50
CA ALA A 101 -10.14 -5.68 8.19
C ALA A 101 -9.36 -5.24 9.44
N GLU A 102 -8.93 -6.17 10.29
CA GLU A 102 -8.07 -5.87 11.43
C GLU A 102 -6.74 -5.23 11.03
N TRP A 103 -6.16 -5.67 9.90
CA TRP A 103 -4.93 -5.10 9.39
C TRP A 103 -5.11 -3.66 8.91
N ILE A 104 -6.16 -3.37 8.14
CA ILE A 104 -6.50 -2.01 7.69
C ILE A 104 -6.68 -1.09 8.91
N LYS A 105 -7.43 -1.52 9.92
CA LYS A 105 -7.62 -0.77 11.17
C LYS A 105 -6.31 -0.44 11.89
N ARG A 106 -5.34 -1.36 11.91
CA ARG A 106 -4.02 -1.12 12.51
C ARG A 106 -3.19 -0.11 11.73
N GLN A 107 -3.29 -0.12 10.40
CA GLN A 107 -2.55 0.82 9.56
C GLN A 107 -3.17 2.22 9.55
N LYS A 108 -4.49 2.32 9.78
CA LYS A 108 -5.26 3.58 9.80
C LYS A 108 -5.10 4.43 8.52
N PRO A 109 -5.17 3.84 7.30
CA PRO A 109 -5.04 4.62 6.08
C PRO A 109 -6.24 5.57 5.90
N SER A 110 -6.01 6.73 5.29
CA SER A 110 -7.09 7.60 4.82
C SER A 110 -7.86 6.93 3.67
N ILE A 111 -7.14 6.31 2.72
CA ILE A 111 -7.71 5.58 1.59
C ILE A 111 -7.02 4.21 1.47
N CYS A 112 -7.80 3.14 1.27
CA CYS A 112 -7.29 1.79 1.04
C CYS A 112 -7.84 1.20 -0.26
N CYS A 113 -6.94 0.87 -1.18
CA CYS A 113 -7.25 0.26 -2.46
C CYS A 113 -6.91 -1.23 -2.40
N LEU A 114 -7.89 -2.08 -2.70
CA LEU A 114 -7.74 -3.53 -2.69
C LEU A 114 -7.87 -4.09 -4.10
N GLN A 115 -6.98 -5.00 -4.47
CA GLN A 115 -7.04 -5.76 -5.74
C GLN A 115 -7.27 -7.25 -5.50
N GLU A 116 -7.79 -7.97 -6.50
CA GLU A 116 -8.14 -9.39 -6.40
C GLU A 116 -9.10 -9.72 -5.25
N THR A 117 -10.14 -8.91 -5.02
CA THR A 117 -11.13 -9.20 -3.96
C THR A 117 -11.87 -10.52 -4.21
N HIS A 118 -12.02 -10.93 -5.48
CA HIS A 118 -12.74 -12.13 -5.93
C HIS A 118 -14.18 -12.21 -5.39
N LEU A 119 -14.75 -11.08 -4.98
CA LEU A 119 -16.16 -10.99 -4.58
C LEU A 119 -17.01 -10.86 -5.84
N ARG A 120 -18.13 -11.57 -5.86
CA ARG A 120 -19.17 -11.37 -6.88
C ARG A 120 -19.89 -10.06 -6.62
N THR A 121 -20.51 -9.47 -7.62
CA THR A 121 -21.35 -8.27 -7.47
C THR A 121 -22.39 -8.40 -6.35
N LYS A 122 -22.98 -9.59 -6.17
CA LYS A 122 -23.96 -9.87 -5.11
C LYS A 122 -23.36 -10.06 -3.71
N ASP A 123 -22.05 -10.26 -3.60
CA ASP A 123 -21.35 -10.59 -2.37
C ASP A 123 -20.57 -9.38 -1.79
N THR A 124 -20.67 -8.19 -2.39
CA THR A 124 -19.92 -6.98 -2.00
C THR A 124 -20.19 -6.56 -0.56
N TYR A 125 -21.45 -6.71 -0.11
CA TYR A 125 -21.88 -6.42 1.27
C TYR A 125 -21.09 -7.17 2.36
N ARG A 126 -20.36 -8.23 1.99
CA ARG A 126 -19.57 -9.05 2.92
C ARG A 126 -18.25 -8.39 3.30
N LEU A 127 -17.75 -7.43 2.51
CA LEU A 127 -16.60 -6.61 2.87
C LEU A 127 -17.07 -5.47 3.75
N LYS A 128 -16.72 -5.52 5.05
CA LYS A 128 -17.02 -4.46 6.01
C LYS A 128 -15.79 -4.20 6.87
N VAL A 129 -15.44 -2.94 7.04
CA VAL A 129 -14.34 -2.51 7.91
C VAL A 129 -14.84 -1.34 8.73
N LYS A 130 -14.92 -1.50 10.06
CA LYS A 130 -15.35 -0.42 10.96
C LYS A 130 -14.40 0.78 10.84
N GLY A 131 -14.94 1.97 10.59
CA GLY A 131 -14.16 3.20 10.34
C GLY A 131 -13.91 3.48 8.85
N TRP A 132 -14.40 2.63 7.94
CA TRP A 132 -14.37 2.80 6.49
C TRP A 132 -15.71 2.34 5.91
N GLU A 133 -16.78 3.08 6.18
CA GLU A 133 -18.13 2.74 5.72
C GLU A 133 -18.30 2.97 4.21
N LYS A 134 -17.59 3.97 3.67
CA LYS A 134 -17.55 4.28 2.24
C LYS A 134 -16.66 3.27 1.51
N ILE A 135 -17.30 2.26 0.91
CA ILE A 135 -16.63 1.22 0.11
C ILE A 135 -17.19 1.21 -1.31
N PHE A 136 -16.32 1.46 -2.28
CA PHE A 136 -16.62 1.42 -3.70
C PHE A 136 -16.08 0.13 -4.32
N HIS A 137 -16.81 -0.39 -5.31
CA HIS A 137 -16.62 -1.75 -5.82
C HIS A 137 -16.72 -1.80 -7.35
N ALA A 138 -15.76 -2.47 -7.97
CA ALA A 138 -15.85 -2.98 -9.34
C ALA A 138 -15.59 -4.48 -9.31
N ASN A 139 -16.53 -5.27 -9.82
CA ASN A 139 -16.55 -6.72 -9.67
C ASN A 139 -17.17 -7.39 -10.89
N ARG A 140 -16.71 -8.60 -11.19
CA ARG A 140 -17.38 -9.50 -12.15
C ARG A 140 -18.56 -10.21 -11.50
N HIS A 141 -19.37 -10.84 -12.36
CA HIS A 141 -20.39 -11.78 -11.93
C HIS A 141 -19.78 -13.06 -11.32
N ASP A 142 -18.58 -13.46 -11.75
CA ASP A 142 -17.83 -14.59 -11.20
C ASP A 142 -16.79 -14.16 -10.14
N ARG A 143 -15.98 -15.11 -9.66
CA ARG A 143 -15.02 -14.90 -8.56
C ARG A 143 -13.57 -14.77 -9.05
N LYS A 144 -13.34 -14.17 -10.21
CA LYS A 144 -11.99 -14.11 -10.84
C LYS A 144 -11.27 -12.79 -10.66
N ALA A 145 -12.01 -11.69 -10.59
CA ALA A 145 -11.45 -10.35 -10.47
C ALA A 145 -12.27 -9.54 -9.47
N GLY A 146 -11.83 -8.31 -9.25
CA GLY A 146 -12.59 -7.35 -8.48
C GLY A 146 -11.68 -6.51 -7.61
N ILE A 147 -12.01 -5.23 -7.54
CA ILE A 147 -11.26 -4.23 -6.79
C ILE A 147 -12.21 -3.49 -5.86
N ALA A 148 -11.65 -2.91 -4.81
CA ALA A 148 -12.39 -2.06 -3.90
C ALA A 148 -11.57 -0.83 -3.52
N ILE A 149 -12.24 0.29 -3.29
CA ILE A 149 -11.66 1.49 -2.67
C ILE A 149 -12.43 1.75 -1.39
N LEU A 150 -11.73 1.79 -0.26
CA LEU A 150 -12.26 2.10 1.05
C LEU A 150 -11.78 3.48 1.46
N ILE A 151 -12.70 4.35 1.86
CA ILE A 151 -12.40 5.69 2.35
C ILE A 151 -12.68 5.74 3.85
N SER A 152 -11.71 6.23 4.62
CA SER A 152 -11.82 6.37 6.06
C SER A 152 -12.92 7.37 6.42
N ASP A 153 -13.72 7.05 7.43
CA ASP A 153 -14.79 7.93 7.92
C ASP A 153 -14.22 9.22 8.54
N LYS A 154 -12.91 9.27 8.79
CA LYS A 154 -12.20 10.46 9.29
C LYS A 154 -12.02 11.55 8.24
N ILE A 155 -12.15 11.23 6.95
CA ILE A 155 -12.03 12.22 5.88
C ILE A 155 -13.41 12.47 5.28
N ASP A 156 -13.78 13.74 5.18
CA ASP A 156 -15.04 14.15 4.54
C ASP A 156 -14.89 14.13 3.01
N PHE A 157 -14.79 12.92 2.46
CA PHE A 157 -14.83 12.72 1.02
C PHE A 157 -16.26 12.82 0.51
N LYS A 158 -16.51 13.78 -0.39
CA LYS A 158 -17.78 13.97 -1.08
C LYS A 158 -17.70 13.41 -2.48
N THR A 159 -18.39 12.30 -2.73
CA THR A 159 -18.37 11.64 -4.04
C THR A 159 -19.14 12.48 -5.07
N LYS A 160 -18.52 12.70 -6.23
CA LYS A 160 -19.12 13.38 -7.39
C LYS A 160 -19.47 12.42 -8.51
N ASP A 161 -18.56 11.50 -8.83
CA ASP A 161 -18.75 10.54 -9.91
C ASP A 161 -18.00 9.23 -9.65
N ILE A 162 -18.48 8.15 -10.23
CA ILE A 162 -17.91 6.81 -10.10
C ILE A 162 -17.91 6.14 -11.46
N LYS A 163 -16.72 5.90 -12.01
CA LYS A 163 -16.52 5.14 -13.24
C LYS A 163 -15.89 3.79 -12.91
N LYS A 164 -16.43 2.71 -13.46
CA LYS A 164 -15.89 1.36 -13.24
C LYS A 164 -16.07 0.49 -14.45
N ASP A 165 -15.16 -0.46 -14.62
CA ASP A 165 -15.30 -1.47 -15.65
C ASP A 165 -16.23 -2.61 -15.21
N LYS A 166 -16.77 -3.34 -16.19
CA LYS A 166 -17.59 -4.54 -15.94
C LYS A 166 -16.75 -5.75 -15.55
N GLU A 167 -15.48 -5.75 -15.90
CA GLU A 167 -14.55 -6.85 -15.67
C GLU A 167 -13.87 -6.77 -14.28
N GLY A 168 -14.07 -5.70 -13.51
CA GLY A 168 -13.57 -5.56 -12.14
C GLY A 168 -12.06 -5.33 -12.04
N HIS A 169 -11.46 -4.73 -13.07
CA HIS A 169 -10.05 -4.38 -13.17
C HIS A 169 -9.78 -2.88 -13.02
N TYR A 170 -10.80 -2.02 -13.10
CA TYR A 170 -10.63 -0.57 -12.95
C TYR A 170 -11.83 0.10 -12.24
N LEU A 171 -11.50 0.99 -11.31
CA LEU A 171 -12.44 1.77 -10.52
C LEU A 171 -11.84 3.15 -10.29
N MET A 172 -12.53 4.15 -10.78
CA MET A 172 -12.26 5.56 -10.54
C MET A 172 -13.40 6.15 -9.74
N ILE A 173 -13.03 6.89 -8.70
CA ILE A 173 -13.95 7.70 -7.93
C ILE A 173 -13.45 9.13 -7.99
N LYS A 174 -14.34 10.02 -8.37
CA LYS A 174 -14.14 11.47 -8.32
C LYS A 174 -14.88 12.00 -7.11
N GLY A 175 -14.25 12.93 -6.41
CA GLY A 175 -14.88 13.58 -5.28
C GLY A 175 -14.12 14.82 -4.87
N SER A 176 -14.39 15.28 -3.66
CA SER A 176 -13.61 16.34 -3.05
C SER A 176 -13.26 16.02 -1.60
N ILE A 177 -12.06 16.43 -1.19
CA ILE A 177 -11.57 16.40 0.18
C ILE A 177 -11.26 17.86 0.57
N GLN A 178 -11.87 18.35 1.64
CA GLN A 178 -11.64 19.73 2.12
C GLN A 178 -11.93 20.85 1.08
N GLY A 179 -12.74 20.56 0.06
CA GLY A 179 -13.11 21.52 -0.98
C GLY A 179 -12.23 21.47 -2.24
N GLU A 180 -11.16 20.69 -2.23
CA GLU A 180 -10.34 20.42 -3.41
C GLU A 180 -10.85 19.17 -4.13
N ASP A 181 -10.82 19.19 -5.46
CA ASP A 181 -11.23 18.06 -6.28
C ASP A 181 -10.12 17.01 -6.33
N ASP A 182 -10.49 15.77 -6.01
CA ASP A 182 -9.61 14.62 -5.96
C ASP A 182 -10.18 13.48 -6.81
N THR A 183 -9.32 12.85 -7.58
CA THR A 183 -9.66 11.66 -8.34
C THR A 183 -8.81 10.49 -7.86
N ILE A 184 -9.43 9.40 -7.42
CA ILE A 184 -8.73 8.19 -6.99
C ILE A 184 -9.01 7.09 -8.00
N VAL A 185 -7.94 6.53 -8.56
CA VAL A 185 -8.00 5.44 -9.55
C VAL A 185 -7.32 4.20 -8.97
N ASN A 186 -8.07 3.09 -8.92
CA ASN A 186 -7.55 1.77 -8.58
C ASN A 186 -7.56 0.87 -9.82
N ILE A 187 -6.38 0.37 -10.22
CA ILE A 187 -6.18 -0.51 -11.38
C ILE A 187 -5.65 -1.89 -10.94
N TYR A 188 -6.19 -2.94 -11.53
CA TYR A 188 -5.67 -4.30 -11.45
C TYR A 188 -5.52 -4.88 -12.86
N ALA A 189 -4.29 -5.00 -13.35
CA ALA A 189 -4.07 -5.54 -14.68
C ALA A 189 -4.12 -7.08 -14.69
N PRO A 190 -4.72 -7.72 -15.70
CA PRO A 190 -4.69 -9.17 -15.83
C PRO A 190 -3.26 -9.67 -16.10
N ASN A 191 -2.91 -10.86 -15.59
CA ASN A 191 -1.57 -11.46 -15.75
C ASN A 191 -1.13 -11.59 -17.22
N THR A 192 -2.07 -11.82 -18.13
CA THR A 192 -1.81 -11.93 -19.56
C THR A 192 -2.18 -10.63 -20.25
N GLY A 193 -1.24 -10.06 -21.01
CA GLY A 193 -1.48 -8.85 -21.78
C GLY A 193 -1.59 -7.56 -20.95
N ALA A 194 -1.19 -7.58 -19.68
CA ALA A 194 -1.20 -6.44 -18.76
C ALA A 194 -0.77 -5.10 -19.41
N PRO A 195 0.37 -5.02 -20.15
CA PRO A 195 0.81 -3.73 -20.68
C PRO A 195 -0.20 -3.09 -21.64
N ARG A 196 -0.78 -3.90 -22.54
CA ARG A 196 -1.80 -3.45 -23.50
C ARG A 196 -3.10 -3.05 -22.79
N TYR A 197 -3.49 -3.83 -21.79
CA TYR A 197 -4.70 -3.58 -21.03
C TYR A 197 -4.63 -2.27 -20.23
N ILE A 198 -3.51 -2.05 -19.54
CA ILE A 198 -3.28 -0.79 -18.81
C ILE A 198 -3.23 0.38 -19.78
N GLN A 199 -2.53 0.23 -20.91
CA GLN A 199 -2.48 1.28 -21.93
C GLN A 199 -3.88 1.67 -22.41
N GLN A 200 -4.76 0.68 -22.64
CA GLN A 200 -6.15 0.93 -23.02
C GLN A 200 -6.88 1.72 -21.93
N ILE A 201 -6.81 1.28 -20.66
CA ILE A 201 -7.45 1.99 -19.54
C ILE A 201 -6.95 3.43 -19.46
N LEU A 202 -5.63 3.64 -19.50
CA LEU A 202 -5.03 4.98 -19.43
C LEU A 202 -5.49 5.86 -20.59
N THR A 203 -5.67 5.30 -21.78
CA THR A 203 -6.21 6.02 -22.94
C THR A 203 -7.67 6.40 -22.74
N ASP A 204 -8.50 5.46 -22.26
CA ASP A 204 -9.94 5.66 -22.06
C ASP A 204 -10.25 6.69 -20.97
N ILE A 205 -9.33 6.88 -20.02
CA ILE A 205 -9.51 7.78 -18.87
C ILE A 205 -8.65 9.04 -18.97
N LYS A 206 -7.90 9.21 -20.08
CA LYS A 206 -6.97 10.34 -20.28
C LYS A 206 -7.64 11.70 -20.14
N GLY A 207 -8.84 11.88 -20.70
CA GLY A 207 -9.58 13.15 -20.61
C GLY A 207 -10.22 13.41 -19.24
N GLU A 208 -10.18 12.41 -18.35
CA GLU A 208 -10.72 12.49 -16.99
C GLU A 208 -9.64 12.60 -15.92
N ILE A 209 -8.38 12.46 -16.34
CA ILE A 209 -7.19 12.56 -15.54
C ILE A 209 -6.81 14.04 -15.42
N ASP A 210 -6.70 14.53 -14.19
CA ASP A 210 -6.21 15.86 -13.85
C ASP A 210 -4.94 15.78 -12.97
N GLY A 211 -4.39 16.94 -12.59
CA GLY A 211 -3.19 17.04 -11.75
C GLY A 211 -3.36 16.49 -10.33
N ASN A 212 -4.59 16.41 -9.82
CA ASN A 212 -4.91 15.91 -8.48
C ASN A 212 -5.29 14.42 -8.48
N THR A 213 -5.07 13.73 -9.59
CA THR A 213 -5.47 12.33 -9.71
C THR A 213 -4.43 11.41 -9.07
N ILE A 214 -4.83 10.70 -8.02
CA ILE A 214 -4.04 9.64 -7.39
C ILE A 214 -4.33 8.31 -8.07
N ARG A 215 -3.32 7.73 -8.72
CA ARG A 215 -3.41 6.43 -9.38
C ARG A 215 -2.66 5.39 -8.59
N VAL A 216 -3.35 4.32 -8.22
CA VAL A 216 -2.79 3.20 -7.48
C VAL A 216 -3.24 1.89 -8.11
N GLY A 217 -2.44 0.85 -7.96
CA GLY A 217 -2.83 -0.43 -8.54
C GLY A 217 -1.74 -1.47 -8.50
N ASP A 218 -2.11 -2.64 -9.02
CA ASP A 218 -1.21 -3.73 -9.33
C ASP A 218 -1.18 -3.88 -10.85
N LEU A 219 -0.08 -3.43 -11.45
CA LEU A 219 0.08 -3.37 -12.90
C LEU A 219 0.51 -4.73 -13.48
N ASN A 220 0.89 -5.71 -12.65
CA ASN A 220 1.42 -7.01 -13.09
C ASN A 220 2.51 -6.92 -14.19
N THR A 221 3.15 -5.75 -14.33
CA THR A 221 4.16 -5.44 -15.35
C THR A 221 5.21 -4.57 -14.69
N PRO A 222 6.46 -5.05 -14.57
CA PRO A 222 7.52 -4.21 -14.06
C PRO A 222 7.89 -3.14 -15.11
N LEU A 223 7.94 -1.88 -14.70
CA LEU A 223 8.07 -0.72 -15.58
C LEU A 223 9.54 -0.37 -15.84
N THR A 224 10.43 -0.66 -14.90
CA THR A 224 11.87 -0.40 -15.03
C THR A 224 12.68 -1.69 -14.90
N PRO A 225 13.94 -1.70 -15.40
CA PRO A 225 14.84 -2.82 -15.13
C PRO A 225 15.09 -3.06 -13.64
N MET A 226 14.99 -2.00 -12.81
CA MET A 226 15.19 -2.08 -11.36
C MET A 226 14.03 -2.79 -10.64
N ASP A 227 12.84 -2.84 -11.25
CA ASP A 227 11.68 -3.57 -10.74
C ASP A 227 11.79 -5.09 -10.95
N ARG A 228 12.86 -5.57 -11.60
CA ARG A 228 13.06 -6.98 -11.94
C ARG A 228 14.40 -7.47 -11.42
N SER A 229 14.42 -8.67 -10.86
CA SER A 229 15.68 -9.34 -10.46
C SER A 229 16.45 -9.92 -11.64
N SER A 230 15.79 -10.22 -12.76
CA SER A 230 16.40 -10.83 -13.96
C SER A 230 16.41 -9.88 -15.16
N ARG A 231 17.50 -9.89 -15.95
CA ARG A 231 17.73 -9.05 -17.14
C ARG A 231 16.93 -9.48 -18.38
N GLN A 232 15.67 -9.88 -18.23
CA GLN A 232 14.83 -10.21 -19.38
C GLN A 232 14.59 -8.96 -20.24
N LYS A 233 14.65 -9.12 -21.57
CA LYS A 233 14.31 -8.04 -22.52
C LYS A 233 12.90 -7.55 -22.26
N THR A 234 12.73 -6.22 -22.18
CA THR A 234 11.41 -5.59 -22.16
C THR A 234 10.70 -5.86 -23.48
N ASN A 235 9.40 -6.16 -23.42
CA ASN A 235 8.60 -6.37 -24.62
C ASN A 235 8.15 -5.00 -25.18
N LYS A 236 7.86 -4.93 -26.49
CA LYS A 236 7.43 -3.69 -27.16
C LYS A 236 6.21 -3.04 -26.50
N ALA A 237 5.26 -3.85 -26.03
CA ALA A 237 4.06 -3.34 -25.36
C ALA A 237 4.36 -2.64 -24.02
N THR A 238 5.41 -3.07 -23.32
CA THR A 238 5.86 -2.42 -22.07
C THR A 238 6.50 -1.07 -22.37
N GLU A 239 7.28 -0.95 -23.45
CA GLU A 239 7.85 0.35 -23.85
C GLU A 239 6.77 1.34 -24.26
N ILE A 240 5.79 0.91 -25.06
CA ILE A 240 4.63 1.76 -25.42
C ILE A 240 3.85 2.19 -24.16
N LEU A 241 3.68 1.29 -23.19
CA LEU A 241 3.05 1.63 -21.91
C LEU A 241 3.88 2.68 -21.16
N LYS A 242 5.21 2.55 -21.09
CA LYS A 242 6.07 3.55 -20.44
C LYS A 242 5.95 4.92 -21.10
N GLU A 243 6.02 4.98 -22.42
CA GLU A 243 5.82 6.24 -23.15
C GLU A 243 4.44 6.86 -22.85
N THR A 244 3.41 6.02 -22.68
CA THR A 244 2.07 6.49 -22.32
C THR A 244 2.02 7.04 -20.90
N ILE A 245 2.68 6.37 -19.95
CA ILE A 245 2.81 6.81 -18.55
C ILE A 245 3.57 8.14 -18.47
N GLU A 246 4.68 8.28 -19.19
CA GLU A 246 5.49 9.51 -19.27
C GLU A 246 4.69 10.66 -19.90
N LYS A 247 3.98 10.43 -21.01
CA LYS A 247 3.12 11.44 -21.65
C LYS A 247 1.98 11.95 -20.78
N LEU A 248 1.56 11.13 -19.81
CA LEU A 248 0.48 11.44 -18.89
C LEU A 248 1.00 11.98 -17.54
N ASP A 249 2.32 12.16 -17.41
CA ASP A 249 2.99 12.64 -16.19
C ASP A 249 2.59 11.85 -14.94
N LEU A 250 2.56 10.51 -15.09
CA LEU A 250 2.03 9.60 -14.07
C LEU A 250 3.05 9.13 -13.04
N ILE A 251 4.35 9.29 -13.31
CA ILE A 251 5.49 8.83 -12.48
C ILE A 251 6.65 9.79 -12.65
#